data_AF-A0A8J7IKV3-F1
#
_entry.id   AF-A0A8J7IKV3-F1
#
_cell.length_a   1.000
_cell.length_b   1.000
_cell.length_c   1.000
_cell.angle_alpha   90.00
_cell.angle_beta   90.00
_cell.angle_gamma   90.00
#
_symmetry.space_group_name_H-M   'P 1'
#
loop_
_entity.id
_entity.type
_entity.pdbx_description
1 polymer ?
#
loop_
_entity_poly.entity_id
_entity_poly.type
_entity_poly.pdbx_seq_one_letter_code
_entity_poly.pdbx_strand_id
1 'polypeptide(L)' 'MPNGAEHDKKHPCPDCTFCQWCSDDRCRMCRGEKGCKKKLSIAEQIELYEKVNGKKSD' A
#
# COMPACT_ATOMS: atom_id res chain seq x y z
N MET A 1 -3.41 17.54 -22.12
CA MET A 1 -1.99 17.39 -21.72
C MET A 1 -1.83 15.99 -21.14
N PRO A 2 -0.88 15.17 -21.61
CA PRO A 2 -0.76 13.78 -21.16
C PRO A 2 -0.29 13.75 -19.69
N ASN A 3 -0.97 12.91 -18.91
CA ASN A 3 -0.78 12.71 -17.47
C ASN A 3 0.70 12.52 -17.12
N GLY A 4 1.21 13.43 -16.28
CA GLY A 4 2.60 13.51 -15.87
C GLY A 4 3.08 12.20 -15.28
N ALA A 5 4.14 11.68 -15.88
CA ALA A 5 4.88 10.50 -15.49
C ALA A 5 5.06 10.40 -13.97
N GLU A 6 4.87 9.18 -13.46
CA GLU A 6 5.37 8.71 -12.18
C GLU A 6 6.87 9.03 -12.07
N HIS A 7 7.19 10.20 -11.51
CA HIS A 7 8.55 10.70 -11.30
C HIS A 7 9.37 9.68 -10.50
N ASP A 8 10.29 8.96 -11.15
CA ASP A 8 11.54 8.36 -10.63
C ASP A 8 11.54 7.97 -9.13
N LYS A 9 10.51 7.22 -8.70
CA LYS A 9 10.44 6.72 -7.32
C LYS A 9 11.07 5.35 -7.29
N LYS A 10 11.91 5.10 -6.28
CA LYS A 10 12.44 3.77 -5.96
C LYS A 10 11.33 2.72 -5.78
N HIS A 11 10.13 3.14 -5.34
CA HIS A 11 8.97 2.28 -5.17
C HIS A 11 7.68 2.94 -5.67
N PRO A 12 6.70 2.18 -6.19
CA PRO A 12 5.42 2.68 -6.68
C PRO A 12 4.44 2.96 -5.53
N CYS A 13 4.91 3.63 -4.47
CA CYS A 13 4.09 3.96 -3.32
C CYS A 13 3.39 5.33 -3.50
N PRO A 14 2.06 5.43 -3.31
CA PRO A 14 1.35 6.69 -3.37
C PRO A 14 1.71 7.63 -2.20
N ASP A 15 2.10 7.06 -1.06
CA ASP A 15 2.47 7.80 0.16
C ASP A 15 3.87 8.44 0.08
N CYS A 16 4.70 8.08 -0.91
CA CYS A 16 5.98 8.73 -1.13
C CYS A 16 5.82 9.93 -2.07
N THR A 17 5.81 11.12 -1.51
CA THR A 17 5.65 12.38 -2.25
C THR A 17 6.98 12.95 -2.76
N PHE A 18 8.09 12.69 -2.05
CA PHE A 18 9.44 13.13 -2.43
C PHE A 18 10.44 11.98 -2.28
N CYS A 19 10.69 11.21 -3.35
CA CYS A 19 11.63 10.10 -3.30
C CYS A 19 13.08 10.62 -3.34
N GLN A 20 13.83 10.40 -2.24
CA GLN A 20 15.26 10.73 -2.16
C GLN A 20 16.17 9.50 -2.32
N TRP A 21 15.64 8.37 -2.82
CA TRP A 21 16.41 7.14 -3.02
C TRP A 21 17.09 6.60 -1.73
N CYS A 22 16.49 6.85 -0.59
CA CYS A 22 17.02 6.43 0.70
C CYS A 22 17.00 4.89 0.90
N SER A 23 17.73 4.41 1.91
CA SER A 23 17.73 3.01 2.33
C SER A 23 16.33 2.54 2.73
N ASP A 24 16.05 1.22 2.64
CA ASP A 24 14.73 0.65 2.91
C ASP A 24 14.18 1.03 4.30
N ASP A 25 15.06 1.08 5.30
CA ASP A 25 14.73 1.48 6.67
C ASP A 25 14.08 2.89 6.74
N ARG A 26 14.66 3.87 6.04
CA ARG A 26 14.08 5.22 5.93
C ARG A 26 12.86 5.24 5.02
N CYS A 27 12.82 4.41 3.99
CA CYS A 27 11.63 4.26 3.14
C CYS A 27 10.44 3.69 3.91
N ARG A 28 10.63 2.88 4.97
CA ARG A 28 9.52 2.37 5.81
C ARG A 28 8.77 3.49 6.51
N MET A 29 9.44 4.59 6.85
CA MET A 29 8.77 5.78 7.38
C MET A 29 7.80 6.39 6.35
N CYS A 30 8.21 6.43 5.07
CA CYS A 30 7.36 6.93 3.97
C CYS A 30 6.29 5.92 3.51
N ARG A 31 6.55 4.61 3.63
CA ARG A 31 5.65 3.53 3.17
C ARG A 31 4.72 2.99 4.27
N GLY A 32 4.99 3.34 5.53
CA GLY A 32 4.45 2.67 6.71
C GLY A 32 4.98 1.24 6.88
N GLU A 33 4.84 0.67 8.08
CA GLU A 33 5.24 -0.71 8.41
C GLU A 33 4.53 -1.78 7.55
N LYS A 34 3.39 -1.42 6.96
CA LYS A 34 2.57 -2.29 6.11
C LYS A 34 2.48 -1.70 4.71
N GLY A 35 3.64 -1.56 4.06
CA GLY A 35 3.84 -0.91 2.77
C GLY A 35 2.58 -0.83 1.91
N CYS A 36 2.09 0.39 1.66
CA CYS A 36 1.02 0.74 0.73
C CYS A 36 -0.05 -0.34 0.57
N LYS A 37 -0.66 -0.79 1.67
CA LYS A 37 -1.88 -1.57 1.56
C LYS A 37 -2.94 -0.64 0.98
N LYS A 38 -3.38 -0.92 -0.25
CA LYS A 38 -4.55 -0.28 -0.84
C LYS A 38 -5.67 -0.35 0.20
N LYS A 39 -6.31 0.79 0.47
CA LYS A 39 -7.56 0.80 1.25
C LYS A 39 -8.55 -0.04 0.46
N LEU A 40 -8.92 -1.19 1.01
CA LEU A 40 -9.91 -2.07 0.40
C LEU A 40 -11.23 -1.31 0.31
N SER A 41 -11.97 -1.51 -0.79
CA SER A 41 -13.35 -1.05 -0.84
C SER A 41 -14.20 -1.74 0.22
N ILE A 42 -15.36 -1.19 0.56
CA ILE A 42 -16.22 -1.76 1.60
C ILE A 42 -16.59 -3.22 1.29
N ALA A 43 -16.84 -3.54 0.01
CA ALA A 43 -17.11 -4.90 -0.44
C ALA A 43 -15.91 -5.84 -0.24
N GLU A 44 -14.71 -5.41 -0.62
CA GLU A 44 -13.49 -6.20 -0.42
C GLU A 44 -13.16 -6.40 1.07
N GLN A 45 -13.48 -5.42 1.92
CA GLN A 45 -13.30 -5.55 3.36
C GLN A 45 -14.28 -6.58 3.96
N ILE A 46 -15.54 -6.60 3.50
CA ILE A 46 -16.54 -7.59 3.92
C ILE A 46 -16.08 -9.00 3.50
N GLU A 47 -15.69 -9.19 2.23
CA GLU A 47 -15.21 -10.49 1.74
C GLU A 47 -13.97 -10.96 2.51
N LEU A 48 -13.02 -10.06 2.77
CA LEU A 48 -11.83 -10.39 3.56
C LEU A 48 -12.19 -10.80 4.99
N TYR A 49 -13.14 -10.09 5.62
CA TYR A 49 -13.63 -10.42 6.96
C TYR A 49 -14.28 -11.81 6.99
N GLU A 50 -15.15 -12.10 6.03
CA GLU A 50 -15.81 -13.41 5.90
C GLU A 50 -14.80 -14.53 5.66
N LYS A 51 -13.78 -14.30 4.83
CA LYS A 51 -12.73 -15.29 4.55
C LYS A 51 -11.84 -15.57 5.77
N VAL A 52 -11.55 -14.56 6.58
CA VAL A 52 -10.72 -14.70 7.79
C VAL A 52 -11.51 -15.36 8.92
N ASN A 53 -12.77 -14.98 9.10
CA ASN A 53 -13.60 -15.48 10.21
C ASN A 53 -14.41 -16.74 9.89
N GLY A 54 -14.71 -17.00 8.62
CA GLY A 54 -15.38 -18.21 8.16
C GLY A 54 -14.50 -19.47 8.26
N LYS A 55 -13.21 -19.32 8.56
CA LYS A 55 -12.29 -20.43 8.88
C LYS A 55 -12.28 -20.81 10.37
N LYS A 56 -13.20 -20.29 11.20
CA LYS A 56 -13.41 -20.74 12.59
C LYS A 56 -14.60 -21.71 12.65
N SER A 57 -14.46 -22.87 12.03
CA SER A 57 -15.32 -24.03 12.26
C SER A 57 -14.61 -25.28 11.71
N ASP A 58 -13.61 -25.77 12.46
CA ASP A 58 -13.43 -27.18 12.87
C ASP A 58 -12.28 -27.25 13.88
#